data_AF-A0A0D3GJ33-F1
#
_entry.id   AF-A0A0D3GJ33-F1
#
_cell.length_a   1.000
_cell.length_b   1.000
_cell.length_c   1.000
_cell.angle_alpha   90.00
_cell.angle_beta   90.00
_cell.angle_gamma   90.00
#
_symmetry.space_group_name_H-M   'P 1'
#
loop_
_entity.id
_entity.type
_entity.pdbx_description
1 polymer ?
#
loop_
_entity_poly.entity_id
_entity_poly.type
_entity_poly.pdbx_seq_one_letter_code
_entity_poly.pdbx_strand_id
1 'polypeptide(L)'
;METGDGRGGGAEEEEEEEEQVMSEVHLGCPPRFSGLYVSRFSFSSRPLGPSAGSDGGECSGVREQVAASSSSCGSPDAVTVDEDGDLVLDRRRNRGRSDHVLTVQHGITSSLRSVGLQVWKAALLLTDFVLHKSFTSSEFNGVTAIEIGAGTGLVGLALARVAKKIFITDRGSDILDNCLANVQLNSSMLKFDEAKACVRELDWKMSWPPPVFKCDSSDPSSKYLWYTSEIEAAEKATTLFAADVIYSDDLTDLFFSIAKKLMSHGAEKVLYLTLEKRYNFSMDELDVVANGYKHFRSFFTVQDESGALDDNSCRPDFVGEQMDLAEVPQYIREYDRGKDLEMWKIMYNPNPE
;
A
#
# COMPACT_ATOMS: atom_id res chain seq x y z
N MET A 1 26.26 24.96 -59.65
CA MET A 1 27.00 25.90 -58.78
C MET A 1 26.00 26.94 -58.35
N GLU A 2 25.29 26.67 -57.25
CA GLU A 2 25.65 27.16 -55.89
C GLU A 2 25.23 28.63 -55.76
N THR A 3 24.48 29.10 -54.77
CA THR A 3 24.09 28.59 -53.43
C THR A 3 22.83 29.35 -53.00
N GLY A 4 21.81 28.65 -52.53
CA GLY A 4 20.63 29.23 -51.87
C GLY A 4 20.84 29.23 -50.35
N ASP A 5 20.74 30.40 -49.74
CA ASP A 5 21.00 30.67 -48.33
C ASP A 5 19.97 29.97 -47.42
N GLY A 6 20.47 29.13 -46.53
CA GLY A 6 19.69 28.47 -45.49
C GLY A 6 19.48 29.41 -44.30
N ARG A 7 18.24 29.79 -44.04
CA ARG A 7 17.82 30.22 -42.69
C ARG A 7 17.02 29.08 -42.07
N GLY A 8 17.72 28.32 -41.23
CA GLY A 8 17.10 27.37 -40.32
C GLY A 8 16.21 28.13 -39.33
N GLY A 9 14.91 27.93 -39.44
CA GLY A 9 14.02 28.07 -38.29
C GLY A 9 14.25 26.84 -37.43
N GLY A 10 15.01 27.00 -36.34
CA GLY A 10 14.98 26.04 -35.26
C GLY A 10 13.57 26.06 -34.69
N ALA A 11 12.84 24.96 -34.88
CA ALA A 11 11.73 24.66 -34.00
C ALA A 11 12.38 24.38 -32.64
N GLU A 12 12.32 25.34 -31.73
CA GLU A 12 12.45 25.06 -30.31
C GLU A 12 11.25 24.17 -29.99
N GLU A 13 11.49 22.85 -29.94
CA GLU A 13 10.58 21.93 -29.27
C GLU A 13 10.58 22.37 -27.81
N GLU A 14 9.57 23.16 -27.43
CA GLU A 14 9.21 23.35 -26.04
C GLU A 14 8.87 21.95 -25.50
N GLU A 15 9.83 21.31 -24.83
CA GLU A 15 9.55 20.17 -23.97
C GLU A 15 8.54 20.68 -22.93
N GLU A 16 7.25 20.40 -23.13
CA GLU A 16 6.24 20.59 -22.09
C GLU A 16 6.72 19.79 -20.87
N GLU A 17 7.23 20.47 -19.85
CA GLU A 17 7.59 19.85 -18.58
C GLU A 17 6.33 19.17 -18.04
N GLU A 18 6.23 17.84 -18.20
CA GLU A 18 5.12 17.08 -17.65
C GLU A 18 5.04 17.34 -16.14
N GLU A 19 3.88 17.81 -15.68
CA GLU A 19 3.64 18.13 -14.27
C GLU A 19 3.93 16.89 -13.41
N GLN A 20 4.94 17.00 -12.55
CA GLN A 20 5.36 15.92 -11.67
C GLN A 20 4.73 16.06 -10.28
N VAL A 21 4.29 14.94 -9.73
CA VAL A 21 3.78 14.83 -8.37
C VAL A 21 4.73 14.00 -7.50
N MET A 22 4.74 14.28 -6.19
CA MET A 22 5.57 13.60 -5.20
C MET A 22 4.72 13.23 -3.98
N SER A 23 4.75 11.96 -3.58
CA SER A 23 4.18 11.50 -2.32
C SER A 23 4.97 12.03 -1.12
N GLU A 24 4.27 12.37 -0.04
CA GLU A 24 4.90 12.88 1.19
C GLU A 24 5.84 11.87 1.86
N VAL A 25 5.67 10.58 1.56
CA VAL A 25 6.57 9.50 2.01
C VAL A 25 8.01 9.73 1.55
N HIS A 26 8.20 10.46 0.44
CA HIS A 26 9.50 10.72 -0.16
C HIS A 26 10.10 12.09 0.20
N LEU A 27 9.46 12.85 1.10
CA LEU A 27 10.01 14.11 1.59
C LEU A 27 11.35 13.85 2.29
N GLY A 28 12.43 14.43 1.75
CA GLY A 28 13.80 14.21 2.22
C GLY A 28 14.62 13.21 1.38
N CYS A 29 14.02 12.59 0.36
CA CYS A 29 14.79 11.87 -0.65
C CYS A 29 15.71 12.83 -1.43
N PRO A 30 16.85 12.36 -1.97
CA PRO A 30 17.81 13.21 -2.66
C PRO A 30 17.16 13.98 -3.84
N PRO A 31 17.35 15.31 -3.94
CA PRO A 31 16.80 16.08 -5.04
C PRO A 31 17.45 15.66 -6.36
N ARG A 32 16.69 15.73 -7.47
CA ARG A 32 17.16 15.43 -8.84
C ARG A 32 17.62 13.98 -9.05
N PHE A 33 17.13 13.03 -8.26
CA PHE A 33 17.34 11.62 -8.52
C PHE A 33 16.54 11.18 -9.75
N SER A 34 17.23 10.70 -10.79
CA SER A 34 16.62 10.13 -11.99
C SER A 34 16.51 8.61 -11.85
N GLY A 35 15.29 8.08 -11.91
CA GLY A 35 15.03 6.64 -11.87
C GLY A 35 14.36 6.17 -10.57
N LEU A 36 14.42 4.86 -10.32
CA LEU A 36 13.77 4.24 -9.17
C LEU A 36 14.70 4.22 -7.95
N TYR A 37 14.17 4.66 -6.82
CA TYR A 37 14.83 4.69 -5.53
C TYR A 37 14.44 3.46 -4.70
N VAL A 38 15.33 3.00 -3.83
CA VAL A 38 15.08 1.84 -2.97
C VAL A 38 15.00 2.28 -1.51
N SER A 39 13.80 2.16 -0.94
CA SER A 39 13.55 2.38 0.47
C SER A 39 13.44 1.06 1.24
N ARG A 40 13.71 1.12 2.54
CA ARG A 40 13.61 -0.02 3.45
C ARG A 40 12.67 0.33 4.59
N PHE A 41 11.57 -0.42 4.70
CA PHE A 41 10.56 -0.27 5.74
C PHE A 41 10.75 -1.37 6.78
N SER A 42 11.12 -0.98 8.00
CA SER A 42 11.46 -1.94 9.06
C SER A 42 10.28 -2.14 10.01
N PHE A 43 9.96 -3.39 10.32
CA PHE A 43 8.89 -3.75 11.26
C PHE A 43 9.27 -4.94 12.14
N SER A 44 8.58 -5.09 13.27
CA SER A 44 8.78 -6.23 14.18
C SER A 44 7.45 -6.93 14.46
N SER A 45 7.48 -8.11 15.08
CA SER A 45 6.25 -8.81 15.48
C SER A 45 5.41 -8.05 16.51
N ARG A 46 6.00 -7.05 17.18
CA ARG A 46 5.30 -6.12 18.06
C ARG A 46 5.15 -4.76 17.38
N PRO A 47 4.00 -4.10 17.55
CA PRO A 47 3.81 -2.75 17.04
C PRO A 47 4.70 -1.74 17.79
N LEU A 48 4.79 -0.54 17.24
CA LEU A 48 5.38 0.61 17.91
C LEU A 48 4.51 0.98 19.12
N GLY A 49 5.16 1.29 20.24
CA GLY A 49 4.45 1.83 21.41
C GLY A 49 3.89 3.23 21.08
N PRO A 50 2.88 3.71 21.82
CA PRO A 50 2.41 5.07 21.65
C PRO A 50 3.58 6.04 21.80
N SER A 51 3.87 6.78 20.75
CA SER A 51 4.86 7.86 20.76
C SER A 51 4.42 8.87 21.82
N ALA A 52 5.12 8.91 22.95
CA ALA A 52 5.01 10.04 23.86
C ALA A 52 5.37 11.29 23.05
N GLY A 53 4.41 12.20 22.93
CA GLY A 53 4.61 13.46 22.23
C GLY A 53 5.86 14.18 22.75
N SER A 54 6.46 14.93 21.84
CA SER A 54 7.49 15.91 22.15
C SER A 54 6.90 16.96 23.11
N ASP A 55 7.04 16.73 24.40
CA ASP A 55 6.96 17.76 25.43
C ASP A 55 8.27 17.74 26.22
N GLY A 56 8.91 18.90 26.27
CA GLY A 56 10.15 19.10 26.98
C GLY A 56 9.95 18.93 28.49
N GLY A 57 10.96 18.36 29.14
CA GLY A 57 11.19 18.51 30.57
C GLY A 57 10.82 17.31 31.43
N GLU A 58 11.85 16.86 32.15
CA GLU A 58 11.82 16.18 33.44
C GLU A 58 11.84 14.64 33.49
N CYS A 59 13.01 14.16 33.94
CA CYS A 59 13.25 12.84 34.49
C CYS A 59 12.25 12.46 35.60
N SER A 60 11.55 11.35 35.43
CA SER A 60 11.39 10.30 36.46
C SER A 60 10.87 9.05 35.75
N GLY A 61 11.57 7.92 35.74
CA GLY A 61 11.78 7.08 36.90
C GLY A 61 10.87 5.84 36.83
N VAL A 62 11.05 4.97 35.83
CA VAL A 62 10.42 3.64 35.84
C VAL A 62 11.49 2.58 36.10
N ARG A 63 11.47 2.11 37.35
CA ARG A 63 12.23 0.99 37.90
C ARG A 63 11.84 -0.29 37.19
N GLU A 64 12.76 -0.92 36.47
CA GLU A 64 12.61 -2.32 36.07
C GLU A 64 13.42 -3.20 37.04
N GLN A 65 12.72 -4.10 37.72
CA GLN A 65 13.29 -5.02 38.71
C GLN A 65 14.21 -6.03 38.03
N VAL A 66 15.50 -5.97 38.39
CA VAL A 66 16.52 -6.93 38.01
C VAL A 66 16.38 -8.18 38.88
N ALA A 67 16.00 -9.31 38.28
CA ALA A 67 16.23 -10.62 38.88
C ALA A 67 17.67 -11.06 38.59
N ALA A 68 18.49 -11.08 39.64
CA ALA A 68 19.86 -11.57 39.59
C ALA A 68 19.89 -13.08 39.35
N SER A 69 20.61 -13.53 38.33
CA SER A 69 21.14 -14.90 38.25
C SER A 69 22.65 -14.82 38.07
N SER A 70 23.33 -15.43 39.04
CA SER A 70 24.76 -15.50 39.20
C SER A 70 25.40 -16.55 38.27
N SER A 71 26.41 -16.16 37.50
CA SER A 71 27.48 -17.07 37.07
C SER A 71 28.75 -16.34 36.60
N SER A 72 29.72 -16.26 37.52
CA SER A 72 31.15 -16.56 37.39
C SER A 72 31.98 -16.14 36.15
N CYS A 73 32.96 -15.27 36.44
CA CYS A 73 34.39 -15.23 36.03
C CYS A 73 34.85 -14.84 34.60
N GLY A 74 35.49 -13.64 34.52
CA GLY A 74 36.51 -13.26 33.53
C GLY A 74 36.72 -11.74 33.40
N SER A 75 37.72 -11.19 34.12
CA SER A 75 38.50 -9.90 34.06
C SER A 75 38.07 -8.68 33.16
N PRO A 76 38.48 -7.44 33.52
CA PRO A 76 37.64 -6.24 33.54
C PRO A 76 37.44 -5.60 32.16
N ASP A 77 36.19 -5.46 31.73
CA ASP A 77 35.85 -4.46 30.73
C ASP A 77 36.08 -3.08 31.34
N ALA A 78 37.03 -2.34 30.76
CA ALA A 78 37.20 -0.93 31.04
C ALA A 78 35.89 -0.22 30.71
N VAL A 79 35.18 0.24 31.75
CA VAL A 79 33.96 1.00 31.59
C VAL A 79 34.34 2.32 30.92
N THR A 80 33.95 2.50 29.66
CA THR A 80 34.19 3.75 28.94
C THR A 80 33.15 4.78 29.36
N VAL A 81 33.60 5.99 29.61
CA VAL A 81 32.77 7.15 29.93
C VAL A 81 32.92 8.18 28.83
N ASP A 82 31.85 8.91 28.52
CA ASP A 82 31.90 9.99 27.53
C ASP A 82 32.46 11.29 28.13
N GLU A 83 32.48 12.35 27.33
CA GLU A 83 33.04 13.66 27.72
C GLU A 83 32.29 14.32 28.89
N ASP A 84 31.05 13.90 29.15
CA ASP A 84 30.22 14.37 30.25
C ASP A 84 30.31 13.47 31.50
N GLY A 85 31.07 12.37 31.42
CA GLY A 85 31.32 11.45 32.52
C GLY A 85 30.24 10.37 32.70
N ASP A 86 29.33 10.23 31.74
CA ASP A 86 28.30 9.21 31.75
C ASP A 86 28.84 7.87 31.24
N LEU A 87 28.35 6.77 31.82
CA LEU A 87 28.77 5.43 31.42
C LEU A 87 28.27 5.12 30.00
N VAL A 88 29.18 4.90 29.07
CA VAL A 88 28.88 4.43 27.71
C VAL A 88 28.53 2.95 27.80
N LEU A 89 27.24 2.66 27.93
CA LEU A 89 26.73 1.29 27.91
C LEU A 89 26.53 0.83 26.46
N ASP A 90 27.19 -0.25 26.06
CA ASP A 90 26.83 -1.01 24.87
C ASP A 90 25.39 -1.53 25.05
N ARG A 91 24.42 -0.83 24.43
CA ARG A 91 23.03 -1.26 24.42
C ARG A 91 22.98 -2.65 23.79
N ARG A 92 22.78 -3.69 24.61
CA ARG A 92 22.53 -5.07 24.13
C ARG A 92 21.46 -4.99 23.02
N ARG A 93 21.85 -5.25 21.76
CA ARG A 93 20.89 -5.54 20.69
C ARG A 93 20.00 -6.65 21.21
N ASN A 94 18.74 -6.30 21.42
CA ASN A 94 17.75 -7.17 22.02
C ASN A 94 17.59 -8.41 21.11
N ARG A 95 18.26 -9.52 21.45
CA ARG A 95 18.35 -10.75 20.63
C ARG A 95 16.99 -11.49 20.48
N GLY A 96 15.88 -10.88 20.93
CA GLY A 96 14.52 -11.38 20.80
C GLY A 96 13.64 -10.62 19.79
N ARG A 97 14.13 -9.56 19.13
CA ARG A 97 13.37 -8.86 18.09
C ARG A 97 13.66 -9.50 16.73
N SER A 98 12.69 -10.24 16.18
CA SER A 98 12.71 -10.63 14.77
C SER A 98 12.35 -9.41 13.93
N ASP A 99 13.33 -8.53 13.72
CA ASP A 99 13.16 -7.37 12.87
C ASP A 99 13.10 -7.86 11.41
N HIS A 100 12.03 -7.49 10.73
CA HIS A 100 11.78 -7.74 9.32
C HIS A 100 11.97 -6.44 8.54
N VAL A 101 12.36 -6.56 7.27
CA VAL A 101 12.56 -5.42 6.38
C VAL A 101 11.84 -5.69 5.07
N LEU A 102 10.99 -4.75 4.67
CA LEU A 102 10.40 -4.65 3.34
C LEU A 102 11.29 -3.71 2.52
N THR A 103 11.92 -4.22 1.47
CA THR A 103 12.74 -3.41 0.55
C THR A 103 11.93 -3.11 -0.69
N VAL A 104 11.60 -1.85 -0.93
CA VAL A 104 10.72 -1.44 -2.03
C VAL A 104 11.47 -0.51 -2.95
N GLN A 105 11.47 -0.86 -4.22
CA GLN A 105 11.85 0.01 -5.33
C GLN A 105 10.63 0.83 -5.77
N HIS A 106 10.79 2.14 -5.86
CA HIS A 106 9.72 3.08 -6.16
C HIS A 106 10.25 4.36 -6.82
N GLY A 107 9.39 5.07 -7.56
CA GLY A 107 9.65 6.43 -8.00
C GLY A 107 9.60 7.42 -6.82
N ILE A 108 10.45 8.45 -6.87
CA ILE A 108 10.38 9.57 -5.93
C ILE A 108 9.35 10.59 -6.41
N THR A 109 9.42 10.95 -7.69
CA THR A 109 8.42 11.73 -8.42
C THR A 109 7.89 10.94 -9.61
N SER A 110 6.71 11.29 -10.10
CA SER A 110 6.16 10.73 -11.33
C SER A 110 5.19 11.73 -11.97
N SER A 111 4.90 11.56 -13.26
CA SER A 111 3.70 12.16 -13.83
C SER A 111 2.45 11.48 -13.26
N LEU A 112 1.28 12.09 -13.47
CA LEU A 112 -0.02 11.54 -13.04
C LEU A 112 -0.30 10.14 -13.62
N ARG A 113 0.27 9.81 -14.78
CA ARG A 113 0.08 8.51 -15.44
C ARG A 113 0.86 7.37 -14.77
N SER A 114 1.90 7.71 -14.01
CA SER A 114 2.84 6.75 -13.42
C SER A 114 2.90 6.85 -11.89
N VAL A 115 1.85 7.38 -11.25
CA VAL A 115 1.72 7.47 -9.79
C VAL A 115 1.76 6.11 -9.09
N GLY A 116 1.47 5.01 -9.79
CA GLY A 116 1.64 3.64 -9.30
C GLY A 116 3.10 3.26 -9.00
N LEU A 117 4.08 4.02 -9.51
CA LEU A 117 5.48 3.82 -9.15
C LEU A 117 5.81 4.35 -7.74
N GLN A 118 4.98 5.19 -7.14
CA GLN A 118 5.24 5.83 -5.84
C GLN A 118 4.65 5.02 -4.67
N VAL A 119 5.22 5.18 -3.48
CA VAL A 119 4.64 4.68 -2.22
C VAL A 119 3.75 5.77 -1.61
N TRP A 120 2.53 5.42 -1.24
CA TRP A 120 1.55 6.33 -0.64
C TRP A 120 1.26 5.97 0.82
N LYS A 121 0.93 6.96 1.66
CA LYS A 121 0.67 6.73 3.10
C LYS A 121 -0.48 5.75 3.34
N ALA A 122 -1.52 5.77 2.51
CA ALA A 122 -2.62 4.83 2.65
C ALA A 122 -2.13 3.37 2.45
N ALA A 123 -1.22 3.12 1.52
CA ALA A 123 -0.61 1.80 1.34
C ALA A 123 0.20 1.35 2.56
N LEU A 124 0.90 2.28 3.21
CA LEU A 124 1.60 2.01 4.47
C LEU A 124 0.64 1.67 5.61
N LEU A 125 -0.49 2.40 5.72
CA LEU A 125 -1.55 2.10 6.68
C LEU A 125 -2.18 0.72 6.44
N LEU A 126 -2.51 0.38 5.20
CA LEU A 126 -3.07 -0.93 4.88
C LEU A 126 -2.06 -2.05 5.14
N THR A 127 -0.77 -1.76 4.94
CA THR A 127 0.32 -2.69 5.28
C THR A 127 0.41 -2.92 6.78
N ASP A 128 0.33 -1.87 7.60
CA ASP A 128 0.26 -2.00 9.06
C ASP A 128 -0.92 -2.87 9.50
N PHE A 129 -2.09 -2.69 8.88
CA PHE A 129 -3.26 -3.52 9.14
C PHE A 129 -3.02 -5.00 8.79
N VAL A 130 -2.47 -5.28 7.60
CA VAL A 130 -2.13 -6.64 7.19
C VAL A 130 -1.12 -7.27 8.15
N LEU A 131 -0.09 -6.53 8.55
CA LEU A 131 0.90 -6.99 9.53
C LEU A 131 0.26 -7.26 10.89
N HIS A 132 -0.58 -6.34 11.37
CA HIS A 132 -1.28 -6.49 12.64
C HIS A 132 -2.11 -7.76 12.67
N LYS A 133 -2.96 -7.98 11.66
CA LYS A 133 -3.79 -9.17 11.54
C LYS A 133 -2.94 -10.43 11.39
N SER A 134 -1.86 -10.38 10.63
CA SER A 134 -0.92 -11.51 10.46
C SER A 134 -0.23 -11.93 11.77
N PHE A 135 -0.01 -11.00 12.70
CA PHE A 135 0.63 -11.28 13.99
C PHE A 135 -0.34 -11.59 15.13
N THR A 136 -1.58 -11.08 15.06
CA THR A 136 -2.54 -11.16 16.17
C THR A 136 -3.72 -12.08 15.90
N SER A 137 -3.99 -12.42 14.64
CA SER A 137 -5.07 -13.33 14.25
C SER A 137 -4.59 -14.33 13.19
N SER A 138 -5.45 -15.29 12.85
CA SER A 138 -5.25 -16.20 11.73
C SER A 138 -6.10 -15.84 10.52
N GLU A 139 -6.69 -14.64 10.49
CA GLU A 139 -7.67 -14.20 9.48
C GLU A 139 -7.10 -14.27 8.06
N PHE A 140 -5.81 -13.94 7.89
CA PHE A 140 -5.12 -13.96 6.61
C PHE A 140 -4.26 -15.21 6.36
N ASN A 141 -4.27 -16.17 7.29
CA ASN A 141 -3.46 -17.37 7.15
C ASN A 141 -4.07 -18.28 6.07
N GLY A 142 -3.31 -18.53 5.00
CA GLY A 142 -3.73 -19.45 3.94
C GLY A 142 -4.84 -18.91 3.03
N VAL A 143 -5.16 -17.62 3.08
CA VAL A 143 -6.15 -17.01 2.19
C VAL A 143 -5.63 -16.89 0.75
N THR A 144 -6.57 -16.86 -0.20
CA THR A 144 -6.31 -16.34 -1.54
C THR A 144 -6.85 -14.91 -1.58
N ALA A 145 -6.04 -13.95 -2.05
CA ALA A 145 -6.40 -12.54 -2.06
C ALA A 145 -6.03 -11.86 -3.38
N ILE A 146 -6.58 -10.67 -3.61
CA ILE A 146 -6.27 -9.79 -4.75
C ILE A 146 -6.03 -8.37 -4.24
N GLU A 147 -4.92 -7.75 -4.64
CA GLU A 147 -4.67 -6.33 -4.44
C GLU A 147 -4.96 -5.59 -5.77
N ILE A 148 -5.88 -4.64 -5.73
CA ILE A 148 -6.37 -3.86 -6.89
C ILE A 148 -5.69 -2.49 -6.86
N GLY A 149 -4.97 -2.14 -7.93
CA GLY A 149 -4.21 -0.87 -7.97
C GLY A 149 -3.04 -0.89 -7.00
N ALA A 150 -2.23 -1.94 -7.07
CA ALA A 150 -1.20 -2.23 -6.09
C ALA A 150 0.01 -1.28 -6.13
N GLY A 151 0.23 -0.61 -7.27
CA GLY A 151 1.41 0.20 -7.54
C GLY A 151 2.71 -0.57 -7.30
N THR A 152 3.40 -0.24 -6.21
CA THR A 152 4.66 -0.90 -5.81
C THR A 152 4.48 -2.33 -5.29
N GLY A 153 3.25 -2.75 -4.95
CA GLY A 153 2.92 -4.06 -4.41
C GLY A 153 3.10 -4.20 -2.90
N LEU A 154 3.28 -3.09 -2.18
CA LEU A 154 3.67 -3.08 -0.77
C LEU A 154 2.75 -3.91 0.13
N VAL A 155 1.43 -3.81 -0.04
CA VAL A 155 0.46 -4.53 0.79
C VAL A 155 0.51 -6.02 0.47
N GLY A 156 0.55 -6.38 -0.82
CA GLY A 156 0.68 -7.76 -1.27
C GLY A 156 1.95 -8.45 -0.78
N LEU A 157 3.08 -7.74 -0.73
CA LEU A 157 4.34 -8.26 -0.16
C LEU A 157 4.20 -8.61 1.33
N ALA A 158 3.55 -7.75 2.10
CA ALA A 158 3.32 -8.02 3.52
C ALA A 158 2.41 -9.22 3.72
N LEU A 159 1.34 -9.33 2.91
CA LEU A 159 0.38 -10.43 2.97
C LEU A 159 0.98 -11.78 2.52
N ALA A 160 1.87 -11.78 1.52
CA ALA A 160 2.49 -12.99 0.95
C ALA A 160 3.17 -13.89 1.99
N ARG A 161 3.57 -13.32 3.14
CA ARG A 161 4.14 -14.05 4.28
C ARG A 161 3.22 -15.12 4.86
N VAL A 162 1.91 -14.85 4.89
CA VAL A 162 0.91 -15.70 5.56
C VAL A 162 -0.14 -16.26 4.61
N ALA A 163 -0.35 -15.61 3.46
CA ALA A 163 -1.32 -16.06 2.47
C ALA A 163 -0.92 -17.38 1.78
N LYS A 164 -1.93 -18.04 1.23
CA LYS A 164 -1.74 -19.13 0.27
C LYS A 164 -1.36 -18.58 -1.10
N LYS A 165 -2.04 -17.53 -1.54
CA LYS A 165 -1.78 -16.84 -2.82
C LYS A 165 -2.30 -15.40 -2.77
N ILE A 166 -1.56 -14.46 -3.34
CA ILE A 166 -1.96 -13.06 -3.53
C ILE A 166 -1.71 -12.69 -4.99
N PHE A 167 -2.76 -12.18 -5.64
CA PHE A 167 -2.66 -11.55 -6.96
C PHE A 167 -2.42 -10.06 -6.76
N ILE A 168 -1.25 -9.57 -7.16
CA ILE A 168 -0.88 -8.17 -7.06
C ILE A 168 -1.15 -7.54 -8.43
N THR A 169 -2.12 -6.63 -8.51
CA THR A 169 -2.66 -6.20 -9.81
C THR A 169 -2.61 -4.70 -10.01
N ASP A 170 -2.22 -4.30 -11.22
CA ASP A 170 -2.20 -2.90 -11.66
C ASP A 170 -2.31 -2.84 -13.20
N ARG A 171 -2.20 -1.64 -13.78
CA ARG A 171 -2.15 -1.40 -15.22
C ARG A 171 -0.83 -0.71 -15.57
N GLY A 172 -0.19 -1.13 -16.66
CA GLY A 172 1.04 -0.53 -17.16
C GLY A 172 2.25 -1.43 -16.92
N SER A 173 3.00 -1.70 -17.99
CA SER A 173 4.12 -2.66 -17.95
C SER A 173 5.25 -2.20 -17.05
N ASP A 174 5.50 -0.90 -16.97
CA ASP A 174 6.50 -0.27 -16.09
C ASP A 174 6.16 -0.47 -14.60
N ILE A 175 4.89 -0.25 -14.23
CA ILE A 175 4.41 -0.47 -12.86
C ILE A 175 4.47 -1.96 -12.51
N LEU A 176 4.00 -2.83 -13.41
CA LEU A 176 4.02 -4.28 -13.21
C LEU A 176 5.44 -4.87 -13.17
N ASP A 177 6.36 -4.35 -14.00
CA ASP A 177 7.79 -4.70 -13.96
C ASP A 177 8.42 -4.31 -12.63
N ASN A 178 8.13 -3.09 -12.14
CA ASN A 178 8.61 -2.66 -10.83
C ASN A 178 8.03 -3.49 -9.68
N CYS A 179 6.74 -3.79 -9.74
CA CYS A 179 6.07 -4.65 -8.75
C CYS A 179 6.69 -6.06 -8.73
N LEU A 180 6.97 -6.65 -9.90
CA LEU A 180 7.61 -7.96 -9.99
C LEU A 180 9.04 -7.93 -9.41
N ALA A 181 9.80 -6.87 -9.70
CA ALA A 181 11.11 -6.67 -9.08
C ALA A 181 11.01 -6.59 -7.55
N ASN A 182 10.00 -5.90 -7.02
CA ASN A 182 9.76 -5.85 -5.58
C ASN A 182 9.40 -7.21 -4.96
N VAL A 183 8.64 -8.06 -5.66
CA VAL A 183 8.38 -9.45 -5.22
C VAL A 183 9.69 -10.22 -5.08
N GLN A 184 10.55 -10.16 -6.09
CA GLN A 184 11.84 -10.85 -6.13
C GLN A 184 12.81 -10.33 -5.06
N LEU A 185 12.81 -9.02 -4.79
CA LEU A 185 13.65 -8.40 -3.75
C LEU A 185 13.29 -8.89 -2.33
N ASN A 186 12.04 -9.29 -2.09
CA ASN A 186 11.54 -9.58 -0.75
C ASN A 186 11.29 -11.05 -0.46
N SER A 187 11.13 -11.91 -1.47
CA SER A 187 10.76 -13.32 -1.31
C SER A 187 11.63 -14.08 -0.29
N SER A 188 12.95 -13.94 -0.42
CA SER A 188 13.93 -14.56 0.47
C SER A 188 13.89 -13.98 1.89
N MET A 189 13.83 -12.63 2.03
CA MET A 189 13.86 -11.95 3.33
C MET A 189 12.57 -12.16 4.13
N LEU A 190 11.43 -12.18 3.44
CA LEU A 190 10.11 -12.41 4.02
C LEU A 190 9.72 -13.89 4.06
N LYS A 191 10.57 -14.77 3.53
CA LYS A 191 10.43 -16.24 3.57
C LYS A 191 9.12 -16.74 2.96
N PHE A 192 8.70 -16.14 1.85
CA PHE A 192 7.58 -16.65 1.07
C PHE A 192 8.08 -17.21 -0.27
N ASP A 193 7.35 -18.19 -0.80
CA ASP A 193 7.57 -18.70 -2.15
C ASP A 193 7.04 -17.69 -3.16
N GLU A 194 7.89 -17.24 -4.10
CA GLU A 194 7.55 -16.28 -5.16
C GLU A 194 6.30 -16.71 -5.94
N ALA A 195 6.08 -18.01 -6.10
CA ALA A 195 4.89 -18.54 -6.78
C ALA A 195 3.56 -18.18 -6.09
N LYS A 196 3.61 -17.71 -4.83
CA LYS A 196 2.44 -17.21 -4.09
C LYS A 196 2.07 -15.77 -4.44
N ALA A 197 3.00 -14.95 -4.89
CA ALA A 197 2.78 -13.54 -5.21
C ALA A 197 2.76 -13.33 -6.72
N CYS A 198 1.57 -13.43 -7.32
CA CYS A 198 1.39 -13.39 -8.76
C CYS A 198 1.10 -11.96 -9.22
N VAL A 199 2.04 -11.34 -9.95
CA VAL A 199 1.84 -10.01 -10.55
C VAL A 199 1.06 -10.15 -11.86
N ARG A 200 -0.09 -9.49 -11.99
CA ARG A 200 -0.95 -9.58 -13.19
C ARG A 200 -1.56 -8.24 -13.56
N GLU A 201 -1.82 -8.06 -14.85
CA GLU A 201 -2.49 -6.85 -15.32
C GLU A 201 -3.99 -6.92 -14.97
N LEU A 202 -4.52 -5.86 -14.36
CA LEU A 202 -5.95 -5.67 -14.17
C LEU A 202 -6.34 -4.26 -14.63
N ASP A 203 -6.71 -4.14 -15.90
CA ASP A 203 -7.26 -2.91 -16.44
C ASP A 203 -8.74 -2.77 -16.06
N TRP A 204 -9.06 -1.80 -15.19
CA TRP A 204 -10.43 -1.57 -14.72
C TRP A 204 -11.40 -1.19 -15.84
N LYS A 205 -10.89 -0.73 -16.99
CA LYS A 205 -11.71 -0.44 -18.19
C LYS A 205 -12.17 -1.70 -18.91
N MET A 206 -11.54 -2.84 -18.66
CA MET A 206 -11.86 -4.11 -19.29
C MET A 206 -12.90 -4.89 -18.47
N SER A 207 -13.49 -5.92 -19.08
CA SER A 207 -14.38 -6.84 -18.37
C SER A 207 -13.58 -7.85 -17.55
N TRP A 208 -14.11 -8.20 -16.37
CA TRP A 208 -13.73 -9.41 -15.66
C TRP A 208 -14.68 -10.55 -16.05
N PRO A 209 -14.18 -11.78 -16.32
CA PRO A 209 -12.76 -12.17 -16.37
C PRO A 209 -12.03 -11.60 -17.60
N PRO A 210 -10.71 -11.34 -17.50
CA PRO A 210 -9.91 -10.83 -18.60
C PRO A 210 -9.68 -11.90 -19.69
N PRO A 211 -9.27 -11.49 -20.91
CA PRO A 211 -8.85 -12.44 -21.95
C PRO A 211 -7.73 -13.36 -21.44
N VAL A 212 -7.93 -14.66 -21.61
CA VAL A 212 -6.98 -15.67 -21.14
C VAL A 212 -5.85 -15.85 -22.13
N PHE A 213 -4.62 -15.92 -21.64
CA PHE A 213 -3.48 -16.33 -22.45
C PHE A 213 -3.58 -17.81 -22.84
N LYS A 214 -3.76 -18.09 -24.13
CA LYS A 214 -3.58 -19.42 -24.71
C LYS A 214 -2.13 -19.50 -25.17
N CYS A 215 -1.34 -20.35 -24.52
CA CYS A 215 0.07 -20.60 -24.80
C CYS A 215 0.33 -20.59 -26.31
N ASP A 216 1.20 -19.68 -26.78
CA ASP A 216 2.06 -19.83 -28.00
C ASP A 216 2.70 -18.52 -28.53
N SER A 217 2.67 -17.38 -27.83
CA SER A 217 3.46 -16.20 -28.26
C SER A 217 4.61 -15.87 -27.32
N SER A 218 5.83 -15.78 -27.86
CA SER A 218 7.01 -15.21 -27.20
C SER A 218 6.94 -13.68 -27.06
N ASP A 219 5.73 -13.12 -27.01
CA ASP A 219 5.49 -11.68 -27.00
C ASP A 219 5.68 -11.14 -25.57
N PRO A 220 6.60 -10.18 -25.35
CA PRO A 220 6.74 -9.50 -24.07
C PRO A 220 5.43 -8.93 -23.51
N SER A 221 4.45 -8.59 -24.39
CA SER A 221 3.13 -8.09 -23.98
C SER A 221 2.30 -9.12 -23.19
N SER A 222 2.64 -10.41 -23.30
CA SER A 222 1.90 -11.50 -22.65
C SER A 222 2.31 -11.79 -21.20
N LYS A 223 3.38 -11.15 -20.70
CA LYS A 223 4.02 -11.45 -19.41
C LYS A 223 3.07 -11.37 -18.22
N TYR A 224 2.10 -10.45 -18.25
CA TYR A 224 1.19 -10.17 -17.14
C TYR A 224 -0.24 -10.63 -17.39
N LEU A 225 -0.48 -11.36 -18.48
CA LEU A 225 -1.79 -11.91 -18.78
C LEU A 225 -2.16 -13.04 -17.83
N TRP A 226 -3.46 -13.22 -17.65
CA TRP A 226 -4.01 -14.23 -16.76
C TRP A 226 -4.08 -15.60 -17.43
N TYR A 227 -3.75 -16.64 -16.65
CA TYR A 227 -4.05 -18.03 -17.01
C TYR A 227 -5.44 -18.44 -16.49
N THR A 228 -6.10 -19.41 -17.15
CA THR A 228 -7.41 -19.92 -16.69
C THR A 228 -7.38 -20.36 -15.23
N SER A 229 -6.34 -21.10 -14.84
CA SER A 229 -6.17 -21.59 -13.47
C SER A 229 -5.98 -20.48 -12.44
N GLU A 230 -5.47 -19.32 -12.86
CA GLU A 230 -5.32 -18.15 -12.00
C GLU A 230 -6.63 -17.40 -11.83
N ILE A 231 -7.42 -17.28 -12.90
CA ILE A 231 -8.77 -16.71 -12.83
C ILE A 231 -9.64 -17.55 -11.89
N GLU A 232 -9.63 -18.88 -12.05
CA GLU A 232 -10.34 -19.80 -11.15
C GLU A 232 -9.89 -19.68 -9.69
N ALA A 233 -8.60 -19.37 -9.45
CA ALA A 233 -8.08 -19.14 -8.11
C ALA A 233 -8.46 -17.75 -7.58
N ALA A 234 -8.47 -16.72 -8.42
CA ALA A 234 -8.87 -15.35 -8.09
C ALA A 234 -10.36 -15.27 -7.75
N GLU A 235 -11.23 -16.01 -8.45
CA GLU A 235 -12.66 -16.09 -8.12
C GLU A 235 -12.89 -16.73 -6.73
N LYS A 236 -11.99 -17.64 -6.31
CA LYS A 236 -11.97 -18.24 -4.97
C LYS A 236 -11.30 -17.35 -3.92
N ALA A 237 -10.80 -16.17 -4.28
CA ALA A 237 -10.28 -15.22 -3.31
C ALA A 237 -11.39 -14.81 -2.34
N THR A 238 -11.02 -14.60 -1.08
CA THR A 238 -11.96 -14.17 -0.02
C THR A 238 -11.70 -12.73 0.44
N THR A 239 -10.59 -12.15 0.00
CA THR A 239 -10.13 -10.84 0.47
C THR A 239 -9.59 -10.02 -0.68
N LEU A 240 -10.05 -8.79 -0.77
CA LEU A 240 -9.57 -7.78 -1.70
C LEU A 240 -8.88 -6.67 -0.90
N PHE A 241 -7.83 -6.09 -1.47
CA PHE A 241 -7.11 -4.96 -0.90
C PHE A 241 -7.03 -3.85 -1.94
N ALA A 242 -7.16 -2.59 -1.52
CA ALA A 242 -6.92 -1.43 -2.37
C ALA A 242 -6.40 -0.28 -1.52
N ALA A 243 -5.31 0.37 -1.95
CA ALA A 243 -4.74 1.48 -1.23
C ALA A 243 -4.61 2.69 -2.16
N ASP A 244 -5.20 3.81 -1.74
CA ASP A 244 -5.08 5.10 -2.40
C ASP A 244 -5.55 5.14 -3.87
N VAL A 245 -6.56 4.33 -4.19
CA VAL A 245 -7.15 4.22 -5.54
C VAL A 245 -8.22 5.27 -5.83
N ILE A 246 -8.52 6.15 -4.87
CA ILE A 246 -9.57 7.17 -4.94
C ILE A 246 -8.93 8.54 -5.11
N TYR A 247 -8.82 9.00 -6.36
CA TYR A 247 -8.25 10.32 -6.70
C TYR A 247 -8.86 10.98 -7.95
N SER A 248 -9.79 10.30 -8.62
CA SER A 248 -10.53 10.77 -9.79
C SER A 248 -11.89 10.07 -9.82
N ASP A 249 -12.96 10.80 -10.14
CA ASP A 249 -14.32 10.24 -10.18
C ASP A 249 -14.46 9.16 -11.26
N ASP A 250 -13.93 9.42 -12.47
CA ASP A 250 -13.92 8.45 -13.58
C ASP A 250 -13.23 7.14 -13.20
N LEU A 251 -12.09 7.23 -12.49
CA LEU A 251 -11.37 6.04 -12.03
C LEU A 251 -12.06 5.35 -10.87
N THR A 252 -12.76 6.11 -10.02
CA THR A 252 -13.58 5.59 -8.93
C THR A 252 -14.76 4.77 -9.48
N ASP A 253 -15.42 5.25 -10.54
CA ASP A 253 -16.47 4.50 -11.25
C ASP A 253 -15.96 3.16 -11.78
N LEU A 254 -14.81 3.19 -12.44
CA LEU A 254 -14.17 2.00 -12.99
C LEU A 254 -13.72 1.03 -11.88
N PHE A 255 -13.18 1.56 -10.78
CA PHE A 255 -12.78 0.80 -9.61
C PHE A 255 -13.97 0.05 -8.99
N PHE A 256 -15.09 0.72 -8.70
CA PHE A 256 -16.26 0.05 -8.13
C PHE A 256 -16.95 -0.88 -9.13
N SER A 257 -16.88 -0.59 -10.43
CA SER A 257 -17.34 -1.51 -11.49
C SER A 257 -16.55 -2.81 -11.48
N ILE A 258 -15.21 -2.75 -11.36
CA ILE A 258 -14.38 -3.96 -11.29
C ILE A 258 -14.52 -4.66 -9.94
N ALA A 259 -14.60 -3.92 -8.83
CA ALA A 259 -14.82 -4.48 -7.50
C ALA A 259 -16.14 -5.26 -7.46
N LYS A 260 -17.23 -4.70 -8.03
CA LYS A 260 -18.53 -5.38 -8.13
C LYS A 260 -18.40 -6.72 -8.85
N LYS A 261 -17.74 -6.74 -10.01
CA LYS A 261 -17.52 -7.97 -10.77
C LYS A 261 -16.69 -8.99 -9.98
N LEU A 262 -15.62 -8.58 -9.32
CA LEU A 262 -14.78 -9.48 -8.53
C LEU A 262 -15.52 -10.06 -7.32
N MET A 263 -16.30 -9.23 -6.63
CA MET A 263 -17.05 -9.61 -5.44
C MET A 263 -18.32 -10.40 -5.75
N SER A 264 -18.89 -10.25 -6.95
CA SER A 264 -20.08 -11.01 -7.40
C SER A 264 -19.78 -12.40 -7.95
N HIS A 265 -18.51 -12.78 -8.12
CA HIS A 265 -18.10 -14.07 -8.70
C HIS A 265 -17.37 -14.94 -7.68
N GLY A 266 -17.71 -16.23 -7.63
CA GLY A 266 -16.99 -17.23 -6.82
C GLY A 266 -17.30 -17.13 -5.33
N ALA A 267 -16.25 -17.01 -4.50
CA ALA A 267 -16.40 -16.92 -3.05
C ALA A 267 -16.85 -15.51 -2.61
N GLU A 268 -17.54 -15.45 -1.46
CA GLU A 268 -17.82 -14.18 -0.78
C GLU A 268 -16.50 -13.46 -0.44
N LYS A 269 -16.45 -12.16 -0.69
CA LYS A 269 -15.23 -11.35 -0.55
C LYS A 269 -15.48 -10.16 0.35
N VAL A 270 -14.43 -9.79 1.07
CA VAL A 270 -14.35 -8.52 1.82
C VAL A 270 -13.25 -7.66 1.19
N LEU A 271 -13.55 -6.40 0.91
CA LEU A 271 -12.59 -5.41 0.43
C LEU A 271 -12.12 -4.55 1.59
N TYR A 272 -10.81 -4.56 1.86
CA TYR A 272 -10.16 -3.59 2.75
C TYR A 272 -9.56 -2.47 1.91
N LEU A 273 -10.08 -1.25 2.08
CA LEU A 273 -9.68 -0.07 1.34
C LEU A 273 -9.15 1.00 2.28
N THR A 274 -7.98 1.56 1.97
CA THR A 274 -7.45 2.73 2.66
C THR A 274 -7.28 3.88 1.70
N LEU A 275 -7.49 5.11 2.17
CA LEU A 275 -7.26 6.32 1.38
C LEU A 275 -6.78 7.47 2.28
N GLU A 276 -6.13 8.47 1.69
CA GLU A 276 -5.85 9.76 2.32
C GLU A 276 -6.73 10.82 1.65
N LYS A 277 -7.52 11.56 2.44
CA LYS A 277 -8.36 12.63 1.89
C LYS A 277 -7.47 13.77 1.38
N ARG A 278 -7.56 14.05 0.08
CA ARG A 278 -6.84 15.15 -0.57
C ARG A 278 -7.76 16.34 -0.73
N TYR A 279 -7.50 17.39 0.05
CA TYR A 279 -8.29 18.61 0.06
C TYR A 279 -7.77 19.61 -0.97
N ASN A 280 -8.58 19.88 -1.99
CA ASN A 280 -8.30 20.87 -3.02
C ASN A 280 -9.45 21.87 -3.10
N PHE A 281 -9.18 23.10 -3.55
CA PHE A 281 -10.24 24.05 -3.85
C PHE A 281 -10.96 23.62 -5.12
N SER A 282 -12.25 23.33 -5.03
CA SER A 282 -13.10 23.04 -6.19
C SER A 282 -13.62 24.35 -6.76
N MET A 283 -13.41 24.58 -8.05
CA MET A 283 -13.97 25.74 -8.76
C MET A 283 -15.50 25.61 -8.93
N ASP A 284 -16.02 24.38 -8.97
CA ASP A 284 -17.44 24.12 -9.13
C ASP A 284 -18.20 24.36 -7.82
N GLU A 285 -17.62 23.96 -6.69
CA GLU A 285 -18.21 24.12 -5.36
C GLU A 285 -17.79 25.44 -4.69
N LEU A 286 -16.78 26.13 -5.24
CA LEU A 286 -16.16 27.33 -4.69
C LEU A 286 -15.71 27.16 -3.22
N ASP A 287 -15.30 25.96 -2.85
CA ASP A 287 -14.90 25.58 -1.49
C ASP A 287 -13.76 24.54 -1.50
N VAL A 288 -13.10 24.36 -0.36
CA VAL A 288 -12.10 23.33 -0.14
C VAL A 288 -12.81 21.99 0.10
N VAL A 289 -12.65 21.06 -0.85
CA VAL A 289 -13.31 19.75 -0.82
C VAL A 289 -12.29 18.61 -0.86
N ALA A 290 -12.61 17.51 -0.21
CA ALA A 290 -11.86 16.26 -0.38
C ALA A 290 -12.20 15.67 -1.74
N ASN A 291 -11.30 15.82 -2.72
CA ASN A 291 -11.57 15.46 -4.11
C ASN A 291 -11.86 13.95 -4.24
N GLY A 292 -12.91 13.60 -4.97
CA GLY A 292 -13.39 12.23 -5.17
C GLY A 292 -14.01 11.55 -3.94
N TYR A 293 -13.93 12.13 -2.74
CA TYR A 293 -14.40 11.47 -1.51
C TYR A 293 -15.92 11.33 -1.46
N LYS A 294 -16.65 12.40 -1.85
CA LYS A 294 -18.12 12.37 -1.91
C LYS A 294 -18.61 11.33 -2.91
N HIS A 295 -17.96 11.24 -4.06
CA HIS A 295 -18.26 10.27 -5.10
C HIS A 295 -17.99 8.84 -4.60
N PHE A 296 -16.82 8.59 -4.00
CA PHE A 296 -16.48 7.34 -3.33
C PHE A 296 -17.53 6.90 -2.31
N ARG A 297 -17.97 7.81 -1.43
CA ARG A 297 -19.00 7.52 -0.41
C ARG A 297 -20.36 7.18 -1.00
N SER A 298 -20.66 7.59 -2.24
CA SER A 298 -21.95 7.29 -2.89
C SER A 298 -22.10 5.82 -3.30
N PHE A 299 -21.00 5.07 -3.39
CA PHE A 299 -21.01 3.67 -3.82
C PHE A 299 -21.50 2.69 -2.76
N PHE A 300 -21.62 3.10 -1.49
CA PHE A 300 -21.96 2.17 -0.42
C PHE A 300 -22.66 2.83 0.76
N THR A 301 -23.59 2.08 1.35
CA THR A 301 -24.27 2.47 2.60
C THR A 301 -23.37 2.19 3.80
N VAL A 302 -23.47 2.96 4.88
CA VAL A 302 -22.74 2.67 6.12
C VAL A 302 -23.54 1.67 6.95
N GLN A 303 -22.87 0.63 7.46
CA GLN A 303 -23.52 -0.46 8.21
C GLN A 303 -24.35 0.03 9.42
N ASP A 304 -23.96 1.14 10.05
CA ASP A 304 -24.64 1.72 11.22
C ASP A 304 -25.67 2.83 10.87
N GLU A 305 -25.78 3.24 9.61
CA GLU A 305 -26.73 4.26 9.14
C GLU A 305 -28.04 3.65 8.60
N SER A 306 -28.50 2.55 9.21
CA SER A 306 -29.81 1.93 8.92
C SER A 306 -30.98 2.74 9.51
N GLY A 307 -30.97 4.06 9.28
CA GLY A 307 -32.15 4.91 9.38
C GLY A 307 -33.01 4.77 8.13
N ALA A 308 -34.34 4.79 8.31
CA ALA A 308 -35.31 4.67 7.23
C ALA A 308 -35.06 5.70 6.11
N LEU A 309 -34.49 5.26 5.00
CA LEU A 309 -34.44 5.99 3.73
C LEU A 309 -35.62 5.57 2.88
N ASP A 310 -36.20 6.55 2.16
CA ASP A 310 -37.40 6.40 1.34
C ASP A 310 -37.33 5.18 0.39
N ASP A 311 -38.45 4.46 0.32
CA ASP A 311 -38.72 3.18 -0.35
C ASP A 311 -38.60 3.21 -1.90
N ASN A 312 -37.86 4.17 -2.47
CA ASN A 312 -37.88 4.46 -3.90
C ASN A 312 -36.51 4.81 -4.54
N SER A 313 -35.40 4.68 -3.81
CA SER A 313 -34.05 4.77 -4.38
C SER A 313 -33.37 3.40 -4.45
N CYS A 314 -32.77 3.06 -5.59
CA CYS A 314 -31.87 1.90 -5.70
C CYS A 314 -30.77 2.02 -4.65
N ARG A 315 -30.81 1.15 -3.64
CA ARG A 315 -29.77 1.08 -2.62
C ARG A 315 -28.47 0.63 -3.30
N PRO A 316 -27.32 1.22 -2.93
CA PRO A 316 -26.03 0.75 -3.42
C PRO A 316 -25.81 -0.74 -3.13
N ASP A 317 -25.17 -1.45 -4.06
CA ASP A 317 -24.88 -2.89 -3.92
C ASP A 317 -23.75 -3.18 -2.91
N PHE A 318 -23.21 -2.15 -2.26
CA PHE A 318 -22.13 -2.27 -1.30
C PHE A 318 -22.54 -1.69 0.05
N VAL A 319 -21.99 -2.30 1.10
CA VAL A 319 -22.10 -1.86 2.49
C VAL A 319 -20.68 -1.66 3.02
N GLY A 320 -20.41 -0.52 3.62
CA GLY A 320 -19.11 -0.19 4.20
C GLY A 320 -19.17 0.05 5.69
N GLU A 321 -18.09 -0.33 6.34
CA GLU A 321 -17.80 -0.15 7.76
C GLU A 321 -16.50 0.66 7.85
N GLN A 322 -16.53 1.84 8.45
CA GLN A 322 -15.31 2.61 8.70
C GLN A 322 -14.59 1.98 9.89
N MET A 323 -13.31 1.67 9.72
CA MET A 323 -12.52 1.05 10.77
C MET A 323 -11.84 2.09 11.66
N ASP A 324 -11.86 1.88 12.97
CA ASP A 324 -11.12 2.71 13.91
C ASP A 324 -9.61 2.45 13.80
N LEU A 325 -8.85 3.47 13.40
CA LEU A 325 -7.40 3.37 13.26
C LEU A 325 -6.67 3.17 14.60
N ALA A 326 -7.32 3.45 15.73
CA ALA A 326 -6.79 3.11 17.05
C ALA A 326 -6.67 1.58 17.26
N GLU A 327 -7.49 0.79 16.56
CA GLU A 327 -7.43 -0.68 16.57
C GLU A 327 -6.37 -1.24 15.61
N VAL A 328 -5.70 -0.39 14.83
CA VAL A 328 -4.65 -0.78 13.90
C VAL A 328 -3.32 -0.21 14.40
N PRO A 329 -2.56 -0.86 15.27
CA PRO A 329 -1.27 -0.35 15.72
C PRO A 329 -0.29 -0.10 14.56
N GLN A 330 0.62 0.87 14.72
CA GLN A 330 1.63 1.17 13.72
C GLN A 330 2.81 0.19 13.81
N TYR A 331 3.24 -0.40 12.69
CA TYR A 331 4.36 -1.33 12.60
C TYR A 331 5.55 -0.74 11.84
N ILE A 332 5.26 -0.04 10.74
CA ILE A 332 6.26 0.65 9.90
C ILE A 332 6.66 1.97 10.55
N ARG A 333 7.96 2.22 10.68
CA ARG A 333 8.51 3.37 11.43
C ARG A 333 8.68 4.62 10.58
N GLU A 334 8.80 4.44 9.29
CA GLU A 334 9.31 5.44 8.35
C GLU A 334 8.21 6.40 7.85
N TYR A 335 7.02 6.40 8.47
CA TYR A 335 5.94 7.32 8.09
C TYR A 335 5.08 7.76 9.29
N ASP A 336 4.37 8.87 9.14
CA ASP A 336 3.42 9.39 10.12
C ASP A 336 1.98 9.21 9.63
N ARG A 337 1.08 8.88 10.57
CA ARG A 337 -0.34 8.73 10.28
C ARG A 337 -1.01 10.10 10.41
N GLY A 338 -1.12 10.79 9.27
CA GLY A 338 -1.90 12.01 9.17
C GLY A 338 -3.37 11.79 9.57
N LYS A 339 -4.03 12.88 9.98
CA LYS A 339 -5.45 12.89 10.40
C LYS A 339 -6.45 12.52 9.28
N ASP A 340 -6.01 12.62 8.04
CA ASP A 340 -6.83 12.51 6.83
C ASP A 340 -6.82 11.09 6.24
N LEU A 341 -6.11 10.16 6.89
CA LEU A 341 -6.14 8.74 6.54
C LEU A 341 -7.42 8.08 7.05
N GLU A 342 -8.02 7.25 6.19
CA GLU A 342 -9.16 6.41 6.54
C GLU A 342 -8.93 4.98 6.09
N MET A 343 -9.60 4.06 6.79
CA MET A 343 -9.69 2.67 6.43
C MET A 343 -11.16 2.23 6.43
N TRP A 344 -11.54 1.50 5.40
CA TRP A 344 -12.89 1.01 5.15
C TRP A 344 -12.87 -0.48 4.89
N LYS A 345 -13.83 -1.19 5.48
CA LYS A 345 -14.16 -2.57 5.17
C LYS A 345 -15.46 -2.57 4.38
N ILE A 346 -15.41 -3.00 3.12
CA ILE A 346 -16.51 -2.95 2.17
C ILE A 346 -16.94 -4.37 1.80
N MET A 347 -18.23 -4.63 1.89
CA MET A 347 -18.90 -5.89 1.58
C MET A 347 -19.86 -5.68 0.42
N TYR A 348 -20.05 -6.71 -0.40
CA TYR A 348 -20.99 -6.69 -1.51
C TYR A 348 -22.31 -7.32 -1.09
N ASN A 349 -23.40 -6.55 -1.14
CA ASN A 349 -24.75 -7.02 -0.88
C ASN A 349 -25.61 -6.85 -2.16
N PRO A 350 -25.80 -7.92 -2.96
CA PRO A 350 -26.55 -7.84 -4.21
C PRO A 350 -28.06 -7.63 -4.02
N ASN A 351 -28.58 -7.82 -2.81
CA ASN A 351 -29.98 -7.61 -2.45
C ASN A 351 -30.07 -6.76 -1.18
N PRO A 352 -29.88 -5.44 -1.27
CA PRO A 352 -30.10 -4.56 -0.14
C PRO A 352 -31.59 -4.56 0.21
N GLU A 353 -31.96 -5.21 1.33
CA GLU A 353 -33.35 -5.37 1.81
C GLU A 353 -34.13 -4.06 1.87
#